data_AF-A0A1V6B2E9-F1
#
_entry.id   AF-A0A1V6B2E9-F1
#
_cell.length_a   1.000
_cell.length_b   1.000
_cell.length_c   1.000
_cell.angle_alpha   90.00
_cell.angle_beta   90.00
_cell.angle_gamma   90.00
#
_symmetry.space_group_name_H-M   'P 1'
#
loop_
_entity.id
_entity.type
_entity.pdbx_description
1 polymer ?
#
loop_
_entity_poly.entity_id
_entity_poly.type
_entity_poly.pdbx_seq_one_letter_code
_entity_poly.pdbx_strand_id
1 'polypeptide(L)'
;MTLRRPLVLSDGKTILFRWETPPGGEHYYFRLIDDSLNDLVPKTSLKTALYVLHMEKLATRIVPGKTYIWTVEAFDDMTKFIARSEAVFAYQGK
;
A
#
# COMPACT_ATOMS: atom_id res chain seq x y z
N MET A 1 6.83 -8.58 -8.70
CA MET A 1 5.46 -8.69 -8.14
C MET A 1 4.59 -7.61 -8.77
N THR A 2 3.32 -7.87 -9.05
CA THR A 2 2.44 -6.88 -9.69
C THR A 2 1.57 -6.18 -8.66
N LEU A 3 1.58 -4.86 -8.66
CA LEU A 3 0.69 -4.05 -7.82
C LEU A 3 -0.64 -3.82 -8.54
N ARG A 4 -1.77 -4.03 -7.86
CA ARG A 4 -3.10 -3.75 -8.41
C ARG A 4 -3.52 -2.33 -8.07
N ARG A 5 -4.28 -1.67 -8.95
CA ARG A 5 -4.81 -0.32 -8.68
C ARG A 5 -5.56 -0.33 -7.34
N PRO A 6 -5.25 0.60 -6.41
CA PRO A 6 -5.97 0.70 -5.16
C PRO A 6 -7.47 0.91 -5.39
N LEU A 7 -8.30 0.22 -4.61
CA LEU A 7 -9.75 0.25 -4.71
C LEU A 7 -10.34 1.02 -3.53
N VAL A 8 -11.06 2.10 -3.79
CA VAL A 8 -11.90 2.77 -2.78
C VAL A 8 -13.17 1.93 -2.60
N LEU A 9 -13.47 1.51 -1.37
CA LEU A 9 -14.65 0.69 -1.09
C LEU A 9 -15.92 1.55 -1.09
N SER A 10 -17.08 0.88 -1.04
CA SER A 10 -18.40 1.53 -1.11
C SER A 10 -18.67 2.52 0.02
N ASP A 11 -17.96 2.42 1.15
CA ASP A 11 -18.03 3.36 2.26
C ASP A 11 -17.37 4.73 1.96
N GLY A 12 -16.57 4.83 0.89
CA GLY A 12 -15.81 6.04 0.54
C GLY A 12 -14.73 6.44 1.55
N LYS A 13 -14.41 5.56 2.51
CA LYS A 13 -13.48 5.82 3.63
C LYS A 13 -12.43 4.72 3.78
N THR A 14 -12.61 3.60 3.11
CA THR A 14 -11.66 2.49 3.09
C THR A 14 -11.00 2.38 1.72
N ILE A 15 -9.68 2.27 1.69
CA ILE A 15 -8.91 1.96 0.48
C ILE A 15 -8.25 0.59 0.63
N LEU A 16 -8.46 -0.27 -0.35
CA LEU A 16 -7.87 -1.60 -0.43
C LEU A 16 -6.69 -1.61 -1.39
N PHE A 17 -5.50 -1.87 -0.86
CA PHE A 17 -4.27 -2.10 -1.60
C PHE A 17 -4.04 -3.61 -1.73
N ARG A 18 -3.75 -4.09 -2.94
CA ARG A 18 -3.57 -5.52 -3.22
C ARG A 18 -2.44 -5.72 -4.22
N TRP A 19 -1.70 -6.80 -4.06
CA TRP A 19 -0.62 -7.18 -4.96
C TRP A 19 -0.60 -8.68 -5.20
N GLU A 20 0.11 -9.09 -6.23
CA GLU A 20 0.40 -10.50 -6.47
C GLU A 20 1.59 -10.94 -5.63
N THR A 21 1.43 -12.07 -4.93
CA THR A 21 2.52 -12.76 -4.24
C THR A 21 3.55 -13.24 -5.26
N PRO A 22 4.82 -12.79 -5.20
CA PRO A 22 5.87 -13.36 -6.03
C PRO A 22 6.20 -14.79 -5.56
N PRO A 23 6.74 -15.67 -6.43
CA PRO A 23 7.21 -16.98 -6.01
C PRO A 23 8.18 -16.89 -4.82
N GLY A 24 7.88 -17.61 -3.73
CA GLY A 24 8.67 -17.60 -2.48
C GLY A 24 8.44 -16.38 -1.58
N GLY A 25 7.52 -15.47 -1.91
CA GLY A 25 7.15 -14.35 -1.05
C GLY A 25 6.15 -14.72 0.04
N GLU A 26 6.54 -14.61 1.30
CA GLU A 26 5.72 -14.98 2.45
C GLU A 26 5.42 -13.80 3.37
N HIS A 27 6.37 -12.86 3.51
CA HIS A 27 6.22 -11.66 4.34
C HIS A 27 6.34 -10.40 3.50
N TYR A 28 5.60 -9.37 3.87
CA TYR A 28 5.57 -8.11 3.14
C TYR A 28 5.81 -6.92 4.04
N TYR A 29 6.46 -5.89 3.49
CA TYR A 29 6.45 -4.56 4.06
C TYR A 29 5.71 -3.60 3.14
N PHE A 30 4.63 -3.00 3.64
CA PHE A 30 3.85 -1.99 2.95
C PHE A 30 4.23 -0.60 3.45
N ARG A 31 4.32 0.38 2.54
CA ARG A 31 4.51 1.80 2.85
C ARG A 31 3.62 2.65 1.95
N LEU A 32 3.07 3.74 2.49
CA LEU A 32 2.31 4.74 1.73
C LEU A 32 2.85 6.13 2.06
N ILE A 33 3.21 6.89 1.02
CA ILE A 33 3.69 8.26 1.13
C ILE A 33 2.91 9.20 0.21
N ASP A 34 2.93 10.49 0.51
CA ASP A 34 2.42 11.55 -0.37
C ASP A 34 3.46 12.00 -1.42
N ASP A 35 3.05 12.92 -2.29
CA ASP A 35 3.89 13.55 -3.33
C ASP A 35 5.05 14.39 -2.76
N SER A 36 5.00 14.72 -1.48
CA SER A 36 6.02 15.47 -0.73
C SER A 36 6.92 14.53 0.09
N LEU A 37 6.80 13.22 -0.12
CA LEU A 37 7.56 12.14 0.54
C LEU A 37 7.27 11.99 2.05
N ASN A 38 6.17 12.54 2.55
CA ASN A 38 5.74 12.30 3.92
C ASN A 38 5.12 10.91 4.07
N ASP A 39 5.49 10.20 5.12
CA ASP A 39 4.86 8.92 5.49
C ASP A 39 3.42 9.14 5.98
N LEU A 40 2.47 8.60 5.22
CA LEU A 40 1.07 8.49 5.63
C LEU A 40 0.81 7.18 6.36
N VAL A 41 1.42 6.11 5.85
CA VAL A 41 1.48 4.81 6.53
C VAL A 41 2.95 4.43 6.62
N PRO A 42 3.51 4.34 7.84
CA PRO A 42 4.89 3.92 8.03
C PRO A 42 5.07 2.48 7.55
N LYS A 43 6.31 2.09 7.28
CA LYS A 43 6.66 0.74 6.84
C LYS A 43 6.07 -0.31 7.79
N THR A 44 5.06 -1.05 7.32
CA THR A 44 4.24 -1.96 8.11
C THR A 44 4.46 -3.40 7.65
N SER A 45 4.74 -4.30 8.58
CA SER A 45 4.90 -5.75 8.29
C SER A 45 3.53 -6.43 8.14
N LEU A 46 3.39 -7.29 7.13
CA LEU A 46 2.16 -7.98 6.78
C LEU A 46 2.45 -9.44 6.39
N LYS A 47 1.53 -10.34 6.75
CA LYS A 47 1.54 -11.76 6.36
C LYS A 47 0.65 -12.06 5.14
N THR A 48 -0.06 -11.06 4.64
CA THR A 48 -1.04 -11.21 3.56
C THR A 48 -0.73 -10.24 2.43
N ALA A 49 -1.14 -10.59 1.20
CA ALA A 49 -0.90 -9.81 -0.01
C ALA A 49 -1.89 -8.64 -0.18
N LEU A 50 -2.30 -8.02 0.94
CA LEU A 50 -3.22 -6.88 0.95
C LEU A 50 -2.97 -5.97 2.14
N TYR A 51 -3.35 -4.71 2.00
CA TYR A 51 -3.42 -3.74 3.08
C TYR A 51 -4.75 -2.98 3.01
N VAL A 52 -5.45 -2.89 4.15
CA VAL A 52 -6.72 -2.18 4.28
C VAL A 52 -6.44 -0.86 5.00
N LEU A 53 -6.53 0.24 4.26
CA LEU A 53 -6.39 1.56 4.81
C LEU A 53 -7.75 2.12 5.20
N HIS A 54 -7.90 2.34 6.50
CA HIS A 54 -9.00 3.06 7.11
C HIS A 54 -8.63 4.53 7.22
N MET A 55 -9.20 5.40 6.37
CA MET A 55 -8.79 6.81 6.30
C MET A 55 -8.96 7.57 7.61
N GLU A 56 -9.87 7.14 8.49
CA GLU A 56 -10.08 7.71 9.82
C GLU A 56 -8.90 7.49 10.78
N LYS A 57 -8.02 6.53 10.49
CA LYS A 57 -6.83 6.24 11.30
C LYS A 57 -5.62 7.09 10.92
N LEU A 58 -5.70 7.84 9.83
CA LEU A 58 -4.61 8.70 9.40
C LEU A 58 -4.61 10.00 10.20
N ALA A 59 -3.44 10.41 10.68
CA ALA A 59 -3.25 11.75 11.23
C ALA A 59 -3.58 12.84 10.19
N THR A 60 -3.31 12.55 8.91
CA THR A 60 -3.60 13.40 7.76
C THR A 60 -4.45 12.64 6.73
N ARG A 61 -5.62 13.18 6.40
CA ARG A 61 -6.55 12.51 5.48
C ARG A 61 -6.01 12.54 4.05
N ILE A 62 -6.24 11.46 3.29
CA ILE A 62 -6.03 11.43 1.84
C ILE A 62 -6.99 12.43 1.17
N VAL A 63 -6.46 13.29 0.30
CA VAL A 63 -7.16 14.41 -0.32
C VAL A 63 -7.46 14.11 -1.79
N PRO A 64 -8.71 14.29 -2.26
CA PRO A 64 -9.03 14.15 -3.68
C PRO A 64 -8.17 15.04 -4.58
N GLY A 65 -7.79 14.52 -5.75
CA GLY A 65 -6.89 15.18 -6.70
C GLY A 65 -5.40 15.09 -6.36
N LYS A 66 -5.04 14.56 -5.18
CA LYS A 66 -3.64 14.32 -4.81
C LYS A 66 -3.13 12.96 -5.27
N THR A 67 -1.82 12.91 -5.44
CA THR A 67 -1.10 11.73 -5.87
C THR A 67 -0.33 11.13 -4.70
N TYR A 68 -0.30 9.81 -4.65
CA TYR A 68 0.31 9.04 -3.59
C TYR A 68 1.14 7.92 -4.19
N ILE A 69 2.20 7.56 -3.46
CA ILE A 69 3.13 6.51 -3.85
C ILE A 69 3.03 5.42 -2.80
N TRP A 70 2.88 4.18 -3.24
CA TRP A 70 2.90 3.04 -2.34
C TRP A 70 3.88 1.98 -2.82
N THR A 71 4.54 1.37 -1.85
CA THR A 71 5.62 0.41 -2.08
C THR A 71 5.29 -0.87 -1.33
N VAL A 72 5.61 -1.99 -1.94
CA VAL A 72 5.61 -3.30 -1.29
C VAL A 72 6.97 -3.93 -1.48
N GLU A 73 7.54 -4.44 -0.40
CA GLU A 73 8.71 -5.30 -0.42
C GLU A 73 8.28 -6.69 0.04
N ALA A 74 8.66 -7.73 -0.68
CA ALA A 74 8.37 -9.13 -0.37
C ALA A 74 9.65 -9.83 0.09
N PHE A 75 9.50 -10.67 1.11
CA PHE A 75 10.55 -11.45 1.73
C PHE A 75 10.10 -12.90 1.89
N ASP A 76 11.04 -13.85 1.92
CA ASP A 76 10.74 -15.22 2.35
C ASP A 76 10.64 -15.31 3.89
N ASP A 77 10.34 -16.51 4.42
CA ASP A 77 10.22 -16.74 5.86
C ASP A 77 11.52 -16.49 6.64
N MET A 78 12.67 -16.62 5.97
CA MET A 78 14.00 -16.43 6.55
C MET A 78 14.52 -15.00 6.38
N THR A 79 13.65 -14.03 6.07
CA THR A 79 13.95 -12.60 5.88
C THR A 79 14.80 -12.26 4.65
N LYS A 80 14.94 -13.19 3.69
CA LYS A 80 15.61 -12.91 2.42
C LYS A 80 14.72 -12.03 1.56
N PHE A 81 15.28 -10.96 1.01
CA PHE A 81 14.60 -10.11 0.04
C PHE A 81 14.28 -10.88 -1.24
N ILE A 82 13.02 -10.82 -1.68
CA ILE A 82 12.53 -11.48 -2.90
C ILE A 82 12.26 -10.46 -4.01
N ALA A 83 11.50 -9.41 -3.71
CA ALA A 83 11.11 -8.41 -4.70
C ALA A 83 10.68 -7.10 -4.05
N ARG A 84 10.78 -6.01 -4.80
CA ARG A 84 10.16 -4.73 -4.48
C ARG A 84 9.37 -4.24 -5.68
N SER A 85 8.21 -3.66 -5.41
CA SER A 85 7.41 -2.97 -6.41
C SER A 85 6.89 -1.67 -5.84
N GLU A 86 6.67 -0.71 -6.72
CA GLU A 86 6.17 0.63 -6.40
C GLU A 86 5.15 1.05 -7.44
N ALA A 87 4.13 1.77 -7.02
CA ALA A 87 3.14 2.33 -7.90
C ALA A 87 2.64 3.69 -7.39
N VAL A 88 2.27 4.52 -8.34
CA VAL A 88 1.68 5.83 -8.12
C VAL A 88 0.17 5.73 -8.37
N PHE A 89 -0.64 6.36 -7.54
CA PHE A 89 -2.06 6.53 -7.81
C PHE A 89 -2.56 7.92 -7.43
N ALA A 90 -3.44 8.46 -8.26
CA ALA A 90 -4.22 9.65 -7.93
C ALA A 90 -5.49 9.25 -7.19
N TYR A 91 -5.71 9.80 -6.01
CA TYR A 91 -6.96 9.60 -5.28
C TYR A 91 -8.02 10.56 -5.83
N GLN A 92 -9.11 10.02 -6.36
CA GLN A 92 -10.17 10.82 -6.98
C GLN A 92 -11.34 11.12 -6.02
N GLY A 93 -11.28 10.64 -4.77
CA GLY A 93 -12.47 10.59 -3.92
C GLY A 93 -13.41 9.47 -4.34
N LYS A 94 -14.64 9.52 -3.82
CA LYS A 94 -15.77 8.72 -4.27
C LYS A 94 -16.73 9.62 -5.05
#